data_AF-A5KP77-F1
#
_entry.id   AF-A5KP77-F1
#
_cell.length_a   1.000
_cell.length_b   1.000
_cell.length_c   1.000
_cell.angle_alpha   90.00
_cell.angle_beta   90.00
_cell.angle_gamma   90.00
#
_symmetry.space_group_name_H-M   'P 1'
#
loop_
_entity.id
_entity.type
_entity.pdbx_description
1 polymer ?
#
loop_
_entity_poly.entity_id
_entity_poly.type
_entity_poly.pdbx_seq_one_letter_code
_entity_poly.pdbx_strand_id
1 'polypeptide(L)' 'MIIKSIVVIDGKEVEVKELEDKEAFAESVNQRVLFDRNYIIEKTA' A
#
# COMPACT_ATOMS: atom_id res chain seq x y z
N MET A 1 -2.42 -16.52 -17.90
CA MET A 1 -2.64 -15.74 -16.66
C MET A 1 -1.74 -14.53 -16.77
N ILE A 2 -2.29 -13.32 -16.92
CA ILE A 2 -1.49 -12.09 -17.11
C ILE A 2 -1.34 -11.44 -15.75
N ILE A 3 -0.16 -11.60 -15.15
CA ILE A 3 0.21 -10.95 -13.89
C ILE A 3 0.43 -9.48 -14.24
N LYS A 4 -0.43 -8.59 -13.73
CA LYS A 4 -0.40 -7.17 -14.11
C LYS A 4 0.42 -6.31 -13.16
N SER A 5 0.65 -6.71 -11.91
CA SER A 5 1.47 -5.96 -10.94
C SER A 5 1.93 -6.80 -9.76
N ILE A 6 3.18 -6.61 -9.35
CA ILE A 6 3.78 -7.18 -8.12
C ILE A 6 3.93 -6.02 -7.13
N VAL A 7 3.43 -6.19 -5.91
CA VAL A 7 3.60 -5.22 -4.81
C VAL A 7 4.36 -5.88 -3.66
N VAL A 8 5.26 -5.16 -3.01
CA VAL A 8 6.04 -5.67 -1.88
C VAL A 8 5.42 -5.18 -0.59
N ILE A 9 4.90 -6.09 0.23
CA ILE A 9 4.29 -5.81 1.54
C ILE A 9 5.09 -6.58 2.60
N ASP A 10 5.62 -5.87 3.61
CA ASP A 10 6.46 -6.45 4.68
C ASP A 10 7.63 -7.31 4.16
N GLY A 11 8.24 -6.89 3.04
CA GLY A 11 9.33 -7.61 2.39
C GLY A 11 8.92 -8.89 1.64
N LYS A 12 7.62 -9.16 1.52
CA LYS A 12 7.08 -10.27 0.72
C LYS A 12 6.47 -9.74 -0.57
N GLU A 13 6.79 -10.39 -1.68
CA GLU A 13 6.19 -10.12 -2.98
C GLU A 13 4.78 -10.71 -3.02
N VAL A 14 3.79 -9.85 -3.22
CA VAL A 14 2.38 -10.23 -3.34
C VAL A 14 1.93 -9.94 -4.78
N GLU A 15 1.43 -10.97 -5.46
CA GLU A 15 0.81 -10.83 -6.77
C GLU A 15 -0.63 -10.33 -6.63
N VAL A 16 -0.92 -9.22 -7.29
CA VAL A 16 -2.23 -8.58 -7.28
C VAL A 16 -2.75 -8.50 -8.71
N LYS A 17 -3.98 -8.96 -8.90
CA LYS A 17 -4.69 -8.77 -10.16
C LYS A 17 -5.04 -7.30 -10.27
N GLU A 18 -4.47 -6.65 -11.29
CA GLU A 18 -4.89 -5.37 -11.84
C GLU A 18 -5.39 -4.36 -10.78
N LEU A 19 -4.45 -3.76 -10.06
CA LEU A 19 -4.71 -2.59 -9.22
C LEU A 19 -4.95 -1.38 -10.12
N GLU A 20 -6.21 -0.95 -10.23
CA GLU A 20 -6.59 0.25 -11.00
C GLU A 20 -5.83 1.49 -10.52
N ASP A 21 -5.60 1.62 -9.20
CA ASP A 21 -4.99 2.80 -8.60
C ASP A 21 -3.92 2.43 -7.56
N LYS A 22 -2.71 2.18 -8.05
CA LYS A 22 -1.57 1.70 -7.24
C LYS A 22 -1.16 2.69 -6.17
N GLU A 23 -1.24 3.98 -6.47
CA GLU A 23 -0.87 5.05 -5.54
C GLU A 23 -1.88 5.13 -4.38
N ALA A 24 -3.19 5.12 -4.68
CA ALA A 24 -4.23 5.08 -3.66
C ALA A 24 -4.17 3.79 -2.81
N PHE A 25 -3.86 2.64 -3.42
CA PHE A 25 -3.68 1.39 -2.69
C PHE A 25 -2.47 1.45 -1.74
N ALA A 26 -1.31 1.93 -2.23
CA ALA A 26 -0.12 2.10 -1.40
C ALA A 26 -0.36 3.09 -0.25
N GLU A 27 -1.04 4.21 -0.53
CA GLU A 27 -1.44 5.18 0.50
C GLU A 27 -2.34 4.53 1.55
N SER A 28 -3.37 3.78 1.13
CA SER A 28 -4.28 3.09 2.04
C SER A 28 -3.56 2.08 2.96
N VAL A 29 -2.65 1.27 2.41
CA VAL A 29 -1.83 0.33 3.20
C VAL A 29 -0.93 1.08 4.18
N ASN A 30 -0.26 2.14 3.72
CA ASN A 30 0.61 2.94 4.56
C ASN A 30 -0.16 3.63 5.70
N GLN A 31 -1.32 4.23 5.41
CA GLN A 31 -2.17 4.83 6.45
C GLN A 31 -2.62 3.81 7.49
N ARG A 32 -3.00 2.61 7.05
CA ARG A 32 -3.40 1.52 7.96
C ARG A 32 -2.27 1.13 8.89
N VAL A 33 -1.06 0.94 8.37
CA VAL A 33 0.13 0.58 9.16
C VAL A 33 0.51 1.70 10.14
N LEU A 34 0.45 2.96 9.70
CA LEU A 34 0.74 4.12 10.55
C LEU A 34 -0.25 4.23 11.71
N PHE A 35 -1.54 4.02 11.44
CA PHE A 35 -2.59 4.01 12.48
C PHE A 35 -2.40 2.89 13.50
N ASP A 36 -2.11 1.66 13.04
CA ASP A 36 -1.87 0.49 13.91
C ASP A 36 -0.67 0.71 14.85
N ARG A 37 0.35 1.41 14.35
CA ARG A 37 1.54 1.80 15.13
C ARG A 37 1.35 3.07 15.95
N ASN A 38 0.13 3.63 15.98
CA ASN A 38 -0.24 4.84 16.71
C ASN A 38 0.62 6.08 16.34
N TYR A 39 1.09 6.16 15.09
CA TYR A 39 1.75 7.35 14.57
C TYR A 39 0.72 8.42 14.21
N ILE A 40 1.03 9.68 14.55
CA ILE A 40 0.24 10.84 14.15
C ILE A 40 0.71 11.26 12.77
N ILE A 41 -0.18 11.24 11.78
CA ILE A 41 0.10 11.71 10.43
C ILE A 41 -0.07 13.24 10.42
N GLU A 42 1.02 13.98 10.53
CA GLU A 42 1.00 15.43 10.34
C GLU A 42 1.05 15.74 8.84
N LYS A 43 -0.02 16.35 8.31
CA LYS A 43 0.01 16.93 6.96
C LYS A 43 0.71 18.28 7.04
N THR A 44 1.90 18.39 6.48
CA THR A 44 2.55 19.68 6.26
C THR A 44 1.77 20.43 5.16
N ALA A 45 1.38 21.67 5.46
CA ALA A 45 0.61 22.56 4.59
C ALA A 45 1.44 23.09 3.41
#